data_AF-A0A949JB97-F1
#
_entry.id   AF-A0A949JB97-F1
#
_cell.length_a   1.000
_cell.length_b   1.000
_cell.length_c   1.000
_cell.angle_alpha   90.00
_cell.angle_beta   90.00
_cell.angle_gamma   90.00
#
_symmetry.space_group_name_H-M   'P 1'
#
loop_
_entity.id
_entity.type
_entity.pdbx_description
1 polymer ?
#
loop_
_entity_poly.entity_id
_entity_poly.type
_entity_poly.pdbx_seq_one_letter_code
_entity_poly.pdbx_strand_id
1 'polypeptide(L)' 'MSSPKHIHWEKSSFSGQGNNCVELGSSGGDGVVFVRESDEPWAVLCSSPERVEGLLRAVRDGRLEL' A
#
# COMPACT_ATOMS: atom_id res chain seq x y z
N MET A 1 -19.42 -19.62 -8.93
CA MET A 1 -19.38 -18.39 -8.11
C MET A 1 -17.97 -18.32 -7.53
N SER A 2 -17.11 -17.45 -8.08
CA SER A 2 -15.73 -17.31 -7.60
C SER A 2 -15.74 -16.64 -6.23
N SER A 3 -15.06 -17.24 -5.25
CA SER A 3 -14.90 -16.67 -3.90
C SER A 3 -14.33 -15.24 -3.98
N PRO A 4 -14.73 -14.34 -3.08
CA PRO A 4 -14.11 -13.02 -3.01
C PRO A 4 -12.60 -13.19 -2.81
N LYS A 5 -11.79 -12.60 -3.68
CA LYS A 5 -10.35 -12.56 -3.50
C LYS A 5 -10.07 -11.77 -2.22
N HIS A 6 -9.56 -12.46 -1.20
CA HIS A 6 -9.19 -11.82 0.06
C HIS A 6 -7.92 -11.00 -0.16
N ILE A 7 -7.98 -9.70 0.17
CA ILE A 7 -6.81 -8.83 0.11
C ILE A 7 -6.00 -9.05 1.38
N HIS A 8 -4.75 -9.45 1.22
CA HIS A 8 -3.80 -9.57 2.32
C HIS A 8 -3.14 -8.22 2.54
N TRP A 9 -3.46 -7.56 3.65
CA TRP A 9 -2.93 -6.24 4.03
C TRP A 9 -1.73 -6.40 4.95
N GLU A 10 -0.62 -5.77 4.57
CA GLU A 10 0.61 -5.70 5.34
C GLU A 10 0.81 -4.26 5.83
N LYS A 11 0.91 -4.09 7.14
CA LYS A 11 1.21 -2.81 7.79
C LYS A 11 2.72 -2.65 7.91
N SER A 12 3.20 -1.40 7.76
CA SER A 12 4.61 -1.10 7.99
C SER A 12 5.05 -1.45 9.42
N SER A 13 6.26 -1.98 9.57
CA SER A 13 6.85 -2.22 10.90
C SER A 13 7.23 -0.93 11.64
N PHE A 14 7.27 0.21 10.94
CA PHE A 14 7.50 1.54 11.53
C PHE A 14 6.22 2.22 12.01
N SER A 15 5.09 1.51 11.94
CA SER A 15 3.80 1.95 12.43
C SER A 15 3.74 1.94 13.96
N GLY A 16 3.67 3.13 14.57
CA GLY A 16 3.57 3.34 16.02
C GLY A 16 2.35 4.18 16.44
N GLN A 17 2.17 4.41 17.74
CA GLN A 17 1.08 5.25 18.25
C GLN A 17 1.20 6.68 17.70
N GLY A 18 0.15 7.14 17.00
CA GLY A 18 0.06 8.48 16.44
C GLY A 18 0.71 8.67 15.06
N ASN A 19 1.21 7.59 14.43
CA ASN A 19 1.69 7.65 13.05
C ASN A 19 0.59 7.20 12.08
N ASN A 20 0.37 7.99 11.03
CA ASN A 20 -0.52 7.70 9.91
C ASN A 20 0.10 6.61 9.03
N CYS A 21 -0.32 5.37 9.26
CA CYS A 21 0.39 4.22 8.71
C CYS A 21 -0.13 3.85 7.33
N VAL A 22 0.77 3.78 6.34
CA VAL A 22 0.46 3.23 5.02
C VAL A 22 0.48 1.70 5.09
N GLU A 23 -0.53 1.06 4.50
CA GLU A 23 -0.65 -0.39 4.35
C GLU A 23 -0.65 -0.77 2.86
N LEU A 24 -0.01 -1.88 2.53
CA LEU A 24 0.02 -2.45 1.18
C LEU A 24 -0.80 -3.74 1.12
N GLY A 25 -1.62 -3.89 0.09
CA GLY A 25 -2.48 -5.05 -0.12
C GLY A 25 -2.18 -5.78 -1.42
N SER A 26 -2.36 -7.09 -1.44
CA SER A 26 -2.31 -7.90 -2.68
C SER A 26 -3.45 -8.92 -2.72
N SER A 27 -4.00 -9.14 -3.92
CA SER A 27 -4.99 -10.20 -4.23
C SER A 27 -4.36 -11.48 -4.79
N GLY A 28 -3.02 -11.58 -4.79
CA GLY A 28 -2.28 -12.81 -5.09
C GLY A 28 -2.25 -13.26 -6.56
N GLY A 29 -2.71 -12.46 -7.52
CA GLY A 29 -2.64 -12.87 -8.93
C GLY A 29 -2.95 -11.85 -10.01
N ASP A 30 -3.38 -10.63 -9.66
CA ASP A 30 -3.85 -9.66 -10.67
C ASP A 30 -2.80 -8.59 -11.03
N GLY A 31 -1.60 -8.67 -10.45
CA GLY A 31 -0.56 -7.64 -10.63
C GLY A 31 -0.95 -6.27 -10.07
N VAL A 32 -1.95 -6.23 -9.19
CA VAL A 32 -2.42 -5.01 -8.52
C VAL A 32 -1.88 -4.98 -7.10
N VAL A 33 -1.34 -3.83 -6.72
CA VAL A 33 -1.03 -3.49 -5.33
C VAL A 33 -2.05 -2.48 -4.86
N PHE A 34 -2.69 -2.76 -3.74
CA PHE A 34 -3.58 -1.82 -3.08
C PHE A 34 -2.79 -1.00 -2.07
N VAL A 35 -3.09 0.28 -1.97
CA VAL A 35 -2.47 1.19 -0.99
C VAL A 35 -3.59 1.87 -0.24
N ARG A 36 -3.50 1.91 1.09
CA ARG A 36 -4.41 2.68 1.94
C ARG A 36 -3.71 3.20 3.17
N GLU A 37 -4.35 4.14 3.84
CA GLU A 37 -3.95 4.58 5.18
C GLU A 37 -4.73 3.81 6.26
N SER A 38 -4.12 3.58 7.41
CA SER A 38 -4.77 2.90 8.54
C SER A 38 -5.98 3.65 9.10
N ASP A 39 -5.94 4.98 9.07
CA ASP A 39 -6.96 5.83 9.69
C ASP A 39 -8.16 6.06 8.76
N GLU A 40 -7.94 5.95 7.46
CA GLU A 40 -8.98 5.96 6.43
C GLU A 40 -8.98 4.63 5.63
N PRO A 41 -9.33 3.49 6.25
CA PRO A 41 -9.15 2.16 5.65
C PRO A 41 -10.08 1.90 4.43
N TRP A 42 -11.04 2.78 4.19
CA TRP A 42 -11.93 2.76 3.02
C TRP A 42 -11.34 3.46 1.80
N ALA A 43 -10.34 4.34 1.96
CA ALA A 43 -9.69 5.06 0.88
C ALA A 43 -8.58 4.19 0.27
N VAL A 44 -8.95 3.34 -0.69
CA VAL A 44 -8.04 2.41 -1.34
C VAL A 44 -7.63 2.89 -2.73
N LEU A 45 -6.32 3.03 -2.93
CA LEU A 45 -5.71 3.29 -4.24
C LEU A 45 -5.26 1.96 -4.87
N CYS A 46 -5.60 1.75 -6.14
CA CYS A 46 -5.05 0.65 -6.94
C CYS A 46 -3.81 1.13 -7.69
N SER A 47 -2.72 0.39 -7.56
CA SER A 47 -1.45 0.65 -8.21
C SER A 47 -0.84 -0.63 -8.77
N SER A 48 0.34 -0.53 -9.36
CA SER A 48 1.14 -1.67 -9.80
C SER A 48 2.39 -1.81 -8.93
N PRO A 49 2.98 -3.03 -8.83
CA PRO A 49 4.22 -3.27 -8.10
C PRO A 49 5.34 -2.28 -8.48
N GLU A 50 5.48 -2.00 -9.77
CA GLU A 50 6.56 -1.15 -10.31
C GLU A 50 6.40 0.31 -9.89
N ARG A 51 5.16 0.82 -9.84
CA ARG A 51 4.89 2.18 -9.37
C ARG A 51 5.14 2.32 -7.87
N VAL A 52 4.71 1.33 -7.09
CA VAL A 52 4.95 1.31 -5.63
C VAL A 52 6.44 1.21 -5.34
N GLU A 53 7.17 0.36 -6.06
CA GLU A 53 8.63 0.30 -5.96
C GLU A 53 9.29 1.64 -6.31
N GLY A 54 8.90 2.26 -7.42
CA GLY A 54 9.40 3.57 -7.84
C GLY A 54 9.13 4.65 -6.78
N LEU A 55 7.93 4.67 -6.19
CA LEU A 55 7.57 5.58 -5.11
C LEU A 55 8.47 5.37 -3.89
N LEU A 56 8.62 4.12 -3.42
CA LEU A 56 9.45 3.81 -2.25
C LEU A 56 10.92 4.20 -2.46
N ARG A 57 11.45 3.99 -3.67
CA ARG A 57 12.80 4.44 -4.05
C ARG A 57 12.90 5.96 -4.00
N ALA A 58 11.94 6.67 -4.58
CA ALA A 58 11.93 8.14 -4.60
C ALA A 58 11.81 8.75 -3.19
N VAL A 59 10.95 8.20 -2.32
CA VAL A 59 10.85 8.60 -0.90
C VAL A 59 12.21 8.42 -0.21
N ARG A 60 12.80 7.23 -0.33
CA ARG A 60 14.08 6.90 0.33
C ARG A 60 15.21 7.81 -0.11
N ASP A 61 15.24 8.16 -1.39
CA ASP A 61 16.28 9.02 -1.96
C ASP A 61 16.00 10.51 -1.71
N GLY A 62 14.91 10.86 -1.02
CA GLY A 62 14.52 12.25 -0.76
C GLY A 62 14.11 13.03 -2.02
N ARG A 63 13.61 12.34 -3.04
CA ARG A 63 13.31 12.90 -4.38
C ARG A 63 11.85 13.32 -4.57
N LEU A 64 11.02 13.13 -3.55
CA LEU A 64 9.66 13.63 -3.56
C LEU A 64 9.64 14.94 -2.79
N GLU A 65 9.65 16.03 -3.55
CA GLU A 65 9.34 17.37 -3.07
C GLU A 65 7.84 17.57 -3.32
N LEU A 66 7.06 17.77 -2.25
CA LEU A 66 5.64 18.15 -2.33
C LEU A 66 5.50 19.67 -2.29
#